data_AF-A0A962TNF6-F1
#
_entry.id   AF-A0A962TNF6-F1
#
_cell.length_a   1.000
_cell.length_b   1.000
_cell.length_c   1.000
_cell.angle_alpha   90.00
_cell.angle_beta   90.00
_cell.angle_gamma   90.00
#
_symmetry.space_group_name_H-M   'P 1'
#
loop_
_entity.id
_entity.type
_entity.pdbx_description
1 polymer ?
#
loop_
_entity_poly.entity_id
_entity_poly.type
_entity_poly.pdbx_seq_one_letter_code
_entity_poly.pdbx_strand_id
1 'polypeptide(L)'
;MDEIIVEFLTESLEGLDQLDNKFVLLEQNPDDRDTLASIFRTVHTIKGTCGFLGFSHLEKLAHAGENLLSLLRDGKLSFTQEIASALLNMLDAVRTMLGEIERTETDGEESYSDLIQVLNRLKEGGSASPVPPSPPVPVDATPPANESSAAEDADADDAGSELLPPGSVFLLEPVSAPPEKPS
;
A
#
# COMPACT_ATOMS: atom_id res chain seq x y z
N MET A 1 -31.36 -13.27 6.52
CA MET A 1 -30.00 -12.74 6.70
C MET A 1 -29.51 -13.12 8.08
N ASP A 2 -28.57 -14.06 8.14
CA ASP A 2 -27.94 -14.48 9.40
C ASP A 2 -27.20 -13.30 10.06
N GLU A 3 -27.24 -13.20 11.39
CA GLU A 3 -26.64 -12.11 12.18
C GLU A 3 -25.15 -11.95 11.90
N ILE A 4 -24.45 -13.08 11.73
CA ILE A 4 -23.01 -13.09 11.43
C ILE A 4 -22.68 -12.49 10.06
N ILE A 5 -23.60 -12.60 9.08
CA ILE A 5 -23.43 -12.00 7.76
C ILE A 5 -23.64 -10.49 7.86
N VAL A 6 -24.61 -10.04 8.66
CA VAL A 6 -24.87 -8.60 8.88
C VAL A 6 -23.67 -7.92 9.54
N GLU A 7 -23.08 -8.55 10.56
CA GLU A 7 -21.85 -8.07 11.19
C GLU A 7 -20.70 -8.03 10.18
N PHE A 8 -20.49 -9.11 9.43
CA PHE A 8 -19.46 -9.17 8.38
C PHE A 8 -19.63 -8.05 7.33
N LEU A 9 -20.84 -7.79 6.85
CA LEU A 9 -21.11 -6.72 5.88
C LEU A 9 -20.77 -5.35 6.47
N THR A 10 -21.19 -5.10 7.71
CA THR A 10 -20.96 -3.83 8.39
C THR A 10 -19.46 -3.57 8.58
N GLU A 11 -18.74 -4.53 9.16
CA GLU A 11 -17.29 -4.39 9.40
C GLU A 11 -16.50 -4.28 8.10
N SER A 12 -16.89 -5.04 7.06
CA SER A 12 -16.20 -5.02 5.78
C SER A 12 -16.37 -3.68 5.07
N LEU A 13 -17.59 -3.12 5.04
CA LEU A 13 -17.85 -1.82 4.43
C LEU A 13 -17.09 -0.69 5.14
N GLU A 14 -17.11 -0.67 6.48
CA GLU A 14 -16.32 0.28 7.27
C GLU A 14 -14.81 0.13 7.00
N GLY A 15 -14.34 -1.12 6.88
CA GLY A 15 -12.97 -1.43 6.53
C GLY A 15 -12.59 -0.85 5.17
N LEU A 16 -13.41 -1.06 4.14
CA LEU A 16 -13.17 -0.57 2.77
C LEU A 16 -13.11 0.97 2.71
N ASP A 17 -13.98 1.67 3.43
CA ASP A 17 -13.99 3.13 3.48
C ASP A 17 -12.71 3.71 4.09
N GLN A 18 -12.12 3.00 5.07
CA GLN A 18 -10.81 3.36 5.59
C GLN A 18 -9.68 3.10 4.58
N LEU A 19 -9.82 2.08 3.73
CA LEU A 19 -8.79 1.72 2.75
C LEU A 19 -8.64 2.77 1.65
N ASP A 20 -9.72 3.38 1.16
CA ASP A 20 -9.65 4.43 0.12
C ASP A 20 -8.71 5.57 0.56
N ASN A 21 -8.90 6.06 1.79
CA ASN A 21 -8.08 7.12 2.36
C ASN A 21 -6.61 6.69 2.52
N LYS A 22 -6.36 5.44 2.90
CA LYS A 22 -5.00 4.91 3.06
C LYS A 22 -4.27 4.77 1.72
N PHE A 23 -4.98 4.44 0.64
CA PHE A 23 -4.37 4.41 -0.68
C PHE A 23 -3.95 5.80 -1.16
N VAL A 24 -4.75 6.84 -0.88
CA VAL A 24 -4.35 8.23 -1.15
C VAL A 24 -3.08 8.62 -0.36
N LEU A 25 -2.95 8.17 0.90
CA LEU A 25 -1.73 8.39 1.68
C LEU A 25 -0.52 7.68 1.08
N LEU A 26 -0.69 6.47 0.55
CA LEU A 26 0.38 5.73 -0.12
C LEU A 26 0.79 6.33 -1.46
N GLU A 27 -0.10 7.01 -2.18
CA GLU A 27 0.31 7.76 -3.38
C GLU A 27 1.28 8.89 -3.04
N GLN A 28 1.15 9.49 -1.85
CA GLN A 28 2.05 10.53 -1.37
C GLN A 28 3.32 9.95 -0.73
N ASN A 29 3.19 8.84 0.01
CA ASN A 29 4.27 8.17 0.72
C ASN A 29 4.27 6.65 0.42
N PRO A 30 4.78 6.22 -0.75
CA PRO A 30 4.73 4.83 -1.22
C PRO A 30 5.40 3.80 -0.30
N ASP A 31 6.33 4.25 0.53
CA ASP A 31 7.13 3.41 1.43
C ASP A 31 6.62 3.37 2.88
N ASP A 32 5.49 4.02 3.18
CA ASP A 32 4.89 4.01 4.52
C ASP A 32 4.46 2.59 4.93
N ARG A 33 5.32 1.96 5.73
CA ARG A 33 5.18 0.57 6.17
C ARG A 33 4.01 0.37 7.13
N ASP A 34 3.69 1.38 7.94
CA ASP A 34 2.59 1.30 8.89
C ASP A 34 1.25 1.37 8.17
N THR A 35 1.14 2.25 7.18
CA THR A 35 -0.03 2.32 6.30
C THR A 35 -0.20 1.02 5.52
N LEU A 36 0.86 0.49 4.89
CA LEU A 36 0.82 -0.81 4.19
C LEU A 36 0.40 -1.97 5.12
N ALA A 37 0.95 -2.04 6.33
CA ALA A 37 0.59 -3.07 7.30
C ALA A 37 -0.86 -2.94 7.81
N SER A 38 -1.38 -1.71 7.88
CA SER A 38 -2.78 -1.43 8.23
C SER A 38 -3.73 -1.92 7.12
N ILE A 39 -3.43 -1.59 5.86
CA ILE A 39 -4.21 -2.04 4.69
C ILE A 39 -4.21 -3.57 4.61
N PHE A 40 -3.02 -4.19 4.72
CA PHE A 40 -2.88 -5.65 4.69
C PHE A 40 -3.76 -6.34 5.74
N ARG A 41 -3.78 -5.83 6.98
CA ARG A 41 -4.59 -6.41 8.07
C ARG A 41 -6.08 -6.38 7.75
N THR A 42 -6.59 -5.25 7.26
CA THR A 42 -8.01 -5.13 6.87
C THR A 42 -8.38 -6.15 5.80
N VAL A 43 -7.59 -6.25 4.72
CA VAL A 43 -7.86 -7.21 3.63
C VAL A 43 -7.70 -8.67 4.10
N HIS A 44 -6.72 -8.95 4.97
CA HIS A 44 -6.54 -10.28 5.56
C HIS A 44 -7.75 -10.71 6.39
N THR A 45 -8.30 -9.81 7.21
CA THR A 45 -9.51 -10.05 7.99
C THR A 45 -10.70 -10.34 7.07
N ILE A 46 -10.93 -9.51 6.05
CA ILE A 46 -12.03 -9.72 5.09
C ILE A 46 -11.90 -11.10 4.43
N LYS A 47 -10.72 -11.47 3.92
CA LYS A 47 -10.48 -12.79 3.32
C LYS A 47 -10.79 -13.92 4.32
N GLY A 48 -10.30 -13.80 5.55
CA GLY A 48 -10.52 -14.79 6.60
C GLY A 48 -12.00 -15.03 6.89
N THR A 49 -12.77 -13.94 7.03
CA THR A 49 -14.21 -14.02 7.29
C THR A 49 -14.97 -14.58 6.08
N CYS A 50 -14.60 -14.20 4.85
CA CYS A 50 -15.22 -14.75 3.64
C CYS A 50 -14.99 -16.26 3.49
N GLY A 51 -13.77 -16.74 3.75
CA GLY A 51 -13.47 -18.17 3.71
C GLY A 51 -14.23 -18.96 4.79
N PHE A 52 -14.43 -18.36 5.97
CA PHE A 52 -15.26 -18.96 7.03
C PHE A 52 -16.75 -19.02 6.67
N LEU A 53 -17.29 -17.95 6.05
CA LEU A 53 -18.70 -17.86 5.66
C LEU A 53 -19.02 -18.58 4.35
N GLY A 54 -18.01 -19.05 3.60
CA GLY A 54 -18.18 -19.80 2.36
C GLY A 54 -18.35 -18.94 1.09
N PHE A 55 -18.01 -17.65 1.16
CA PHE A 55 -18.04 -16.73 0.01
C PHE A 55 -16.79 -16.91 -0.87
N SER A 56 -16.79 -17.98 -1.67
CA SER A 56 -15.61 -18.47 -2.38
C SER A 56 -15.11 -17.58 -3.53
N HIS A 57 -15.99 -16.83 -4.21
CA HIS A 57 -15.58 -15.86 -5.22
C HIS A 57 -14.93 -14.65 -4.54
N LEU A 58 -15.56 -14.16 -3.46
CA LEU A 58 -15.04 -13.02 -2.72
C LEU A 58 -13.69 -13.36 -2.06
N GLU A 59 -13.57 -14.56 -1.49
CA GLU A 59 -12.32 -15.06 -0.92
C GLU A 59 -11.19 -15.07 -1.95
N LYS A 60 -11.44 -15.54 -3.18
CA LYS A 60 -10.42 -15.58 -4.26
C LYS A 60 -9.93 -14.18 -4.63
N LEU A 61 -10.84 -13.23 -4.77
CA LEU A 61 -10.49 -11.83 -5.07
C LEU A 61 -9.69 -11.21 -3.91
N ALA A 62 -10.17 -11.37 -2.68
CA ALA A 62 -9.50 -10.86 -1.47
C ALA A 62 -8.09 -11.43 -1.33
N HIS A 63 -7.92 -12.73 -1.57
CA HIS A 63 -6.64 -13.40 -1.53
C HIS A 63 -5.66 -12.91 -2.62
N ALA A 64 -6.14 -12.60 -3.83
CA ALA A 64 -5.29 -12.03 -4.88
C ALA A 64 -4.71 -10.66 -4.46
N GLY A 65 -5.55 -9.77 -3.91
CA GLY A 65 -5.11 -8.47 -3.40
C GLY A 65 -4.22 -8.57 -2.16
N GLU A 66 -4.55 -9.45 -1.21
CA GLU A 66 -3.71 -9.71 -0.03
C GLU A 66 -2.29 -10.12 -0.43
N ASN A 67 -2.14 -11.01 -1.41
CA ASN A 67 -0.82 -11.45 -1.86
C ASN A 67 0.02 -10.31 -2.44
N LEU A 68 -0.60 -9.40 -3.20
CA LEU A 68 0.08 -8.21 -3.72
C LEU A 68 0.47 -7.26 -2.58
N LEU A 69 -0.44 -7.01 -1.64
CA LEU A 69 -0.20 -6.20 -0.46
C LEU A 69 0.90 -6.77 0.44
N SER A 70 1.01 -8.10 0.55
CA SER A 70 2.09 -8.73 1.30
C SER A 70 3.46 -8.40 0.72
N LEU A 71 3.61 -8.40 -0.61
CA LEU A 71 4.88 -8.07 -1.26
C LEU A 71 5.25 -6.59 -1.06
N LEU A 72 4.26 -5.69 -1.14
CA LEU A 72 4.43 -4.27 -0.90
C LEU A 72 4.87 -4.02 0.55
N ARG A 73 4.14 -4.59 1.52
CA ARG A 73 4.45 -4.50 2.96
C ARG A 73 5.87 -4.99 3.25
N ASP A 74 6.24 -6.15 2.70
CA ASP A 74 7.56 -6.77 2.87
C ASP A 74 8.69 -6.02 2.14
N GLY A 75 8.38 -4.98 1.35
CA GLY A 75 9.37 -4.20 0.60
C GLY A 75 9.94 -4.93 -0.63
N LYS A 76 9.26 -5.98 -1.08
CA LYS A 76 9.63 -6.75 -2.28
C LYS A 76 9.11 -6.09 -3.57
N LEU A 77 8.14 -5.19 -3.44
CA LEU A 77 7.60 -4.35 -4.51
C LEU A 77 7.48 -2.91 -4.03
N SER A 78 7.59 -1.96 -4.95
CA SER A 78 7.26 -0.55 -4.71
C SER A 78 5.79 -0.29 -5.05
N PHE A 79 5.12 0.57 -4.29
CA PHE A 79 3.76 0.99 -4.58
C PHE A 79 3.76 1.94 -5.80
N THR A 80 3.11 1.56 -6.89
CA THR A 80 3.05 2.30 -8.15
C THR A 80 1.62 2.69 -8.49
N GLN A 81 1.43 3.62 -9.44
CA GLN A 81 0.11 4.01 -9.92
C GLN A 81 -0.68 2.84 -10.52
N GLU A 82 -0.02 1.90 -11.20
CA GLU A 82 -0.68 0.70 -11.74
C GLU A 82 -1.19 -0.20 -10.61
N ILE A 83 -0.40 -0.37 -9.55
CA ILE A 83 -0.77 -1.13 -8.35
C ILE A 83 -1.91 -0.43 -7.60
N ALA A 84 -1.83 0.89 -7.40
CA ALA A 84 -2.90 1.68 -6.78
C ALA A 84 -4.23 1.49 -7.53
N SER A 85 -4.21 1.65 -8.86
CA SER A 85 -5.39 1.47 -9.71
C SER A 85 -5.97 0.05 -9.60
N ALA A 86 -5.12 -0.98 -9.61
CA ALA A 86 -5.56 -2.36 -9.49
C ALA A 86 -6.18 -2.67 -8.12
N LEU A 87 -5.62 -2.12 -7.04
CA LEU A 87 -6.15 -2.29 -5.69
C LEU A 87 -7.45 -1.53 -5.48
N LEU A 88 -7.60 -0.32 -6.03
CA LEU A 88 -8.86 0.43 -5.98
C LEU A 88 -9.98 -0.29 -6.75
N ASN A 89 -9.69 -0.80 -7.95
CA ASN A 89 -10.65 -1.63 -8.70
C ASN A 89 -11.06 -2.89 -7.92
N MET A 90 -10.14 -3.46 -7.14
CA MET A 90 -10.44 -4.60 -6.26
C MET A 90 -11.36 -4.19 -5.10
N LEU A 91 -11.16 -3.03 -4.48
CA LEU A 91 -12.08 -2.49 -3.48
C LEU A 91 -13.50 -2.30 -4.04
N ASP A 92 -13.62 -1.74 -5.24
CA ASP A 92 -14.92 -1.53 -5.91
C ASP A 92 -15.63 -2.86 -6.23
N ALA A 93 -14.87 -3.86 -6.70
CA ALA A 93 -15.38 -5.21 -6.91
C ALA A 93 -15.84 -5.84 -5.58
N VAL A 94 -15.05 -5.73 -4.51
CA VAL A 94 -15.45 -6.21 -3.17
C VAL A 94 -16.74 -5.53 -2.71
N ARG A 95 -16.87 -4.20 -2.84
CA ARG A 95 -18.11 -3.48 -2.48
C ARG A 95 -19.32 -4.00 -3.23
N THR A 96 -19.15 -4.28 -4.53
CA THR A 96 -20.22 -4.83 -5.37
C THR A 96 -20.62 -6.23 -4.88
N MET A 97 -19.66 -7.10 -4.58
CA MET A 97 -19.92 -8.44 -4.05
C MET A 97 -20.59 -8.40 -2.67
N LEU A 98 -20.20 -7.47 -1.79
CA LEU A 98 -20.88 -7.29 -0.50
C LEU A 98 -22.35 -6.87 -0.68
N GLY A 99 -22.65 -6.01 -1.64
CA GLY A 99 -24.03 -5.67 -1.99
C GLY A 99 -24.83 -6.86 -2.54
N GLU A 100 -24.18 -7.74 -3.30
CA GLU A 100 -24.81 -8.98 -3.77
C GLU A 100 -25.08 -9.96 -2.62
N ILE A 101 -24.16 -10.08 -1.66
CA ILE A 101 -24.35 -10.86 -0.43
C ILE A 101 -25.52 -10.27 0.37
N GLU A 102 -25.61 -8.95 0.51
CA GLU A 102 -26.71 -8.28 1.19
C GLU A 102 -28.08 -8.64 0.58
N ARG A 103 -28.15 -8.68 -0.75
CA ARG A 103 -29.39 -8.92 -1.50
C ARG A 103 -29.77 -10.39 -1.61
N THR A 104 -28.78 -11.28 -1.69
CA THR A 104 -28.99 -12.68 -2.11
C THR A 104 -28.47 -13.72 -1.14
N GLU A 105 -27.75 -13.32 -0.09
CA GLU A 105 -27.01 -14.21 0.82
C GLU A 105 -25.92 -15.05 0.11
N THR A 106 -25.54 -14.67 -1.11
CA THR A 106 -24.49 -15.31 -1.93
C THR A 106 -23.55 -14.26 -2.52
N ASP A 107 -22.31 -14.63 -2.82
CA ASP A 107 -21.30 -13.72 -3.39
C ASP A 107 -21.35 -13.62 -4.93
N GLY A 108 -22.51 -13.95 -5.51
CA GLY A 108 -22.78 -13.83 -6.94
C GLY A 108 -22.11 -14.89 -7.81
N GLU A 109 -22.31 -14.78 -9.13
CA GLU A 109 -21.69 -15.65 -10.14
C GLU A 109 -20.44 -15.03 -10.79
N GLU A 110 -20.24 -13.72 -10.62
CA GLU A 110 -19.10 -13.02 -11.21
C GLU A 110 -17.81 -13.32 -10.45
N SER A 111 -16.87 -13.94 -11.15
CA SER A 111 -15.61 -14.40 -10.57
C SER A 111 -14.49 -13.35 -10.57
N TYR A 112 -14.70 -12.20 -11.20
CA TYR A 112 -13.68 -11.15 -11.41
C TYR A 112 -12.33 -11.69 -11.91
N SER A 113 -12.37 -12.73 -12.76
CA SER A 113 -11.17 -13.46 -13.22
C SER A 113 -10.12 -12.57 -13.86
N ASP A 114 -10.54 -11.55 -14.60
CA ASP A 114 -9.63 -10.64 -15.32
C ASP A 114 -8.90 -9.73 -14.33
N LEU A 115 -9.62 -9.22 -13.32
CA LEU A 115 -9.04 -8.42 -12.25
C LEU A 115 -8.08 -9.25 -11.40
N ILE A 116 -8.44 -10.49 -11.08
CA ILE A 116 -7.55 -11.44 -10.38
C ILE A 116 -6.27 -11.69 -11.19
N GLN A 117 -6.37 -11.83 -12.51
CA GLN A 117 -5.19 -11.96 -13.39
C GLN A 117 -4.32 -10.70 -13.37
N VAL A 118 -4.92 -9.50 -13.38
CA VAL A 118 -4.18 -8.24 -13.25
C VAL A 118 -3.42 -8.17 -11.93
N LEU A 119 -4.09 -8.45 -10.80
CA LEU A 119 -3.46 -8.46 -9.48
C LEU A 119 -2.31 -9.48 -9.40
N ASN A 120 -2.49 -10.66 -10.00
CA ASN A 120 -1.45 -11.69 -10.04
C ASN A 120 -0.25 -11.30 -10.92
N ARG A 121 -0.49 -10.72 -12.10
CA ARG A 121 0.59 -10.22 -12.97
C ARG A 121 1.44 -9.16 -12.26
N LEU A 122 0.80 -8.26 -11.50
CA LEU A 122 1.49 -7.20 -10.76
C LEU A 122 2.42 -7.73 -9.66
N LYS A 123 2.15 -8.92 -9.11
CA LYS A 123 3.05 -9.60 -8.16
C LYS A 123 4.36 -10.04 -8.82
N GLU A 124 4.31 -10.39 -10.10
CA GLU A 124 5.46 -10.89 -10.87
C GLU A 124 6.33 -9.76 -11.44
N GLY A 125 5.74 -8.58 -11.63
CA GLY A 125 6.40 -7.37 -12.18
C GLY A 125 7.47 -6.71 -11.29
N GLY A 126 7.80 -7.28 -10.13
CA GLY A 126 8.99 -6.91 -9.34
C GLY A 126 10.32 -7.30 -10.00
N SER A 127 10.28 -8.18 -11.01
CA SER A 127 11.29 -8.15 -12.06
C SER A 127 10.84 -7.17 -13.11
N ALA A 128 11.36 -5.94 -13.04
CA ALA A 128 11.39 -5.06 -14.18
C ALA A 128 11.94 -5.87 -15.37
N SER A 129 11.09 -6.18 -16.35
CA SER A 129 11.59 -6.44 -17.69
C SER A 129 12.37 -5.18 -18.06
N PRO A 130 13.64 -5.29 -18.47
CA PRO A 130 14.43 -4.11 -18.79
C PRO A 130 13.66 -3.36 -19.86
N VAL A 131 13.30 -2.11 -19.56
CA VAL A 131 13.07 -1.13 -20.63
C VAL A 131 14.37 -1.20 -21.44
N PRO A 132 14.36 -1.66 -22.70
CA PRO A 132 15.56 -1.63 -23.50
C PRO A 132 16.04 -0.19 -23.49
N PRO A 133 17.33 0.07 -23.20
CA PRO A 133 17.84 1.42 -23.25
C PRO A 133 17.54 1.96 -24.64
N SER A 134 16.68 2.98 -24.72
CA SER A 134 16.57 3.79 -25.92
C SER A 134 17.99 4.19 -26.30
N PRO A 135 18.43 3.96 -27.55
CA PRO A 135 19.77 4.31 -27.94
C PRO A 135 20.00 5.80 -27.66
N PRO A 136 21.16 6.19 -27.10
CA PRO A 136 21.48 7.59 -26.94
C PRO A 136 21.44 8.24 -28.33
N VAL A 137 20.62 9.28 -28.47
CA VAL A 137 20.69 10.16 -29.63
C VAL A 137 22.13 10.66 -29.73
N PRO A 138 22.79 10.56 -30.90
CA PRO A 138 24.14 11.07 -31.07
C PRO A 138 24.13 12.58 -30.84
N VAL A 139 24.86 13.03 -29.83
CA VAL A 139 25.27 14.41 -29.69
C VAL A 139 26.26 14.70 -30.83
N ASP A 140 25.77 15.33 -31.89
CA ASP A 140 26.62 15.93 -32.91
C ASP A 140 27.30 17.14 -32.26
N ALA A 141 28.59 16.97 -31.99
CA ALA A 141 29.47 18.01 -31.54
C ALA A 141 29.98 18.78 -32.77
N THR A 142 29.69 20.07 -32.84
CA THR A 142 30.55 21.02 -33.54
C THR A 142 30.80 22.25 -32.67
N PRO A 143 32.06 22.59 -32.34
CA PRO A 143 32.43 23.87 -31.73
C PRO A 143 32.61 24.93 -32.85
N PRO A 144 32.52 26.25 -32.59
CA PRO A 144 33.72 26.96 -32.12
C PRO A 144 33.52 28.21 -31.22
N ALA A 145 34.66 28.62 -30.64
CA ALA A 145 35.15 29.97 -30.35
C ALA A 145 34.45 30.89 -29.30
N ASN A 146 35.02 30.86 -28.09
CA ASN A 146 35.70 31.98 -27.39
C ASN A 146 35.24 33.43 -27.66
N GLU A 147 34.70 34.10 -26.64
CA GLU A 147 35.07 35.48 -26.27
C GLU A 147 34.99 35.69 -24.75
N SER A 148 35.96 36.47 -24.27
CA SER A 148 36.29 36.83 -22.89
C SER A 148 35.49 38.06 -22.43
N SER A 149 35.11 38.12 -21.15
CA SER A 149 35.53 39.18 -20.19
C SER A 149 34.48 39.55 -19.12
N ALA A 150 34.99 39.59 -17.88
CA ALA A 150 34.67 40.48 -16.74
C ALA A 150 33.34 40.35 -15.97
N ALA A 151 33.44 39.98 -14.69
CA ALA A 151 33.19 40.89 -13.56
C ALA A 151 33.65 40.27 -12.20
N GLU A 152 34.62 40.95 -11.57
CA GLU A 152 34.86 41.13 -10.12
C GLU A 152 33.56 41.49 -9.36
N ASP A 153 33.36 41.41 -8.03
CA ASP A 153 34.07 41.07 -6.78
C ASP A 153 33.01 41.11 -5.63
N ALA A 154 33.37 40.67 -4.42
CA ALA A 154 32.72 40.88 -3.10
C ALA A 154 31.47 40.01 -2.78
N ASP A 155 31.18 39.52 -1.57
CA ASP A 155 31.63 39.76 -0.18
C ASP A 155 31.10 38.53 0.62
N ALA A 156 31.88 37.75 1.38
CA ALA A 156 32.13 37.87 2.83
C ALA A 156 30.91 38.21 3.72
N ASP A 157 30.38 37.21 4.45
CA ASP A 157 29.95 37.26 5.89
C ASP A 157 29.39 35.86 6.25
N ASP A 158 30.01 35.03 7.10
CA ASP A 158 30.20 35.12 8.56
C ASP A 158 29.04 34.55 9.40
N ALA A 159 29.46 33.76 10.39
CA ALA A 159 28.80 33.34 11.62
C ALA A 159 27.41 32.66 11.61
N GLY A 160 27.39 31.45 12.18
CA GLY A 160 26.13 30.84 12.64
C GLY A 160 26.22 29.41 13.20
N SER A 161 27.28 29.08 13.92
CA SER A 161 27.39 27.84 14.70
C SER A 161 26.55 27.97 15.97
N GLU A 162 25.56 27.11 16.18
CA GLU A 162 25.06 26.81 17.54
C GLU A 162 24.80 25.31 17.71
N LEU A 163 25.80 24.66 18.31
CA LEU A 163 25.68 23.48 19.17
C LEU A 163 25.00 23.94 20.48
N LEU A 164 24.01 23.27 21.07
CA LEU A 164 24.15 22.04 21.86
C LEU A 164 22.77 21.48 22.32
N PRO A 165 22.66 20.15 22.58
CA PRO A 165 21.58 19.47 23.33
C PRO A 165 21.97 19.39 24.84
N PRO A 166 21.44 18.51 25.75
CA PRO A 166 20.32 17.56 25.73
C PRO A 166 19.39 17.66 26.99
N GLY A 167 18.25 16.95 27.01
CA GLY A 167 17.63 16.58 28.30
C GLY A 167 16.12 16.38 28.32
N SER A 168 15.68 15.12 28.23
CA SER A 168 14.88 14.49 29.29
C SER A 168 14.56 13.06 28.90
N VAL A 169 15.43 12.17 29.37
CA VAL A 169 15.10 10.77 29.60
C VAL A 169 14.19 10.76 30.82
N PHE A 170 12.95 10.29 30.69
CA PHE A 170 12.18 9.89 31.88
C PHE A 170 11.50 8.55 31.66
N LEU A 171 12.11 7.57 32.32
CA LEU A 171 11.60 6.33 32.90
C LEU A 171 10.52 5.55 32.14
N LEU A 172 11.01 4.45 31.58
CA LEU A 172 10.34 3.16 31.56
C LEU A 172 9.92 2.77 32.99
N GLU A 173 8.62 2.56 33.22
CA GLU A 173 8.16 1.73 34.33
C GLU A 173 7.87 0.32 33.79
N PRO A 174 8.45 -0.74 34.40
CA PRO A 174 8.30 -2.10 33.91
C PRO A 174 6.95 -2.71 34.28
N VAL A 175 6.52 -3.60 33.39
CA VAL A 175 5.33 -4.45 33.44
C VAL A 175 5.22 -5.23 34.75
N SER A 176 4.03 -5.21 35.35
CA SER A 176 3.66 -6.12 36.44
C SER A 176 2.86 -7.30 35.85
N ALA A 177 3.43 -8.50 35.93
CA ALA A 177 2.82 -9.76 35.50
C ALA A 177 1.97 -10.37 36.65
N PRO A 178 0.99 -11.25 36.34
CA PRO A 178 -0.15 -11.56 37.21
C PRO A 178 0.15 -12.65 38.26
N PRO A 179 -0.64 -12.74 39.36
CA PRO A 179 -0.49 -13.79 40.36
C PRO A 179 -1.00 -15.16 39.89
N GLU A 180 -0.26 -16.19 40.27
CA GLU A 180 -0.52 -17.63 40.07
C GLU A 180 -1.86 -18.10 40.64
N LYS A 181 -2.51 -19.06 39.96
CA LYS A 181 -3.65 -19.84 40.49
C LYS A 181 -3.14 -20.94 41.43
N PRO A 182 -3.79 -21.19 42.58
CA PRO A 182 -3.51 -22.37 43.39
C PRO A 182 -4.18 -23.63 42.82
N SER A 183 -3.55 -24.78 43.10
CA SER A 183 -3.98 -26.16 42.78
C SER A 183 -5.32 -26.57 43.40
#